data_AF-A0A2P9A7K2-F1
#
_entry.id   AF-A0A2P9A7K2-F1
#
_cell.length_a   1.000
_cell.length_b   1.000
_cell.length_c   1.000
_cell.angle_alpha   90.00
_cell.angle_beta   90.00
_cell.angle_gamma   90.00
#
_symmetry.space_group_name_H-M   'P 1'
#
loop_
_entity.id
_entity.type
_entity.pdbx_description
1 polymer ?
#
loop_
_entity_poly.entity_id
_entity_poly.type
_entity_poly.pdbx_seq_one_letter_code
_entity_poly.pdbx_strand_id
1 'polypeptide(L)' 'MHDIGVALLSTDIEHTLNFYKLVKDGKSIDEKKNCIYAFIEYYDTLENGLYNEHKTTFTERIKNTQRLDM' A
#
# COMPACT_ATOMS: atom_id res chain seq x y z
N MET A 1 0.49 -3.39 -12.72
CA MET A 1 1.49 -2.37 -12.31
C MET A 1 1.02 -0.94 -12.59
N HIS A 2 0.47 -0.62 -13.76
CA HIS A 2 0.00 0.75 -14.03
C HIS A 2 -1.16 1.17 -13.11
N ASP A 3 -2.15 0.29 -12.91
CA ASP A 3 -3.31 0.59 -12.05
C ASP A 3 -2.95 0.71 -10.56
N ILE A 4 -2.00 -0.10 -10.08
CA ILE A 4 -1.52 -0.05 -8.69
C ILE A 4 -0.78 1.25 -8.42
N GLY A 5 0.09 1.68 -9.35
CA GLY A 5 0.82 2.94 -9.21
C GLY A 5 -0.11 4.17 -9.21
N VAL A 6 -1.15 4.16 -10.04
CA VAL A 6 -2.16 5.24 -10.07
C VAL A 6 -2.98 5.25 -8.78
N ALA A 7 -3.40 4.08 -8.28
CA ALA A 7 -4.12 3.98 -7.02
C ALA A 7 -3.28 4.47 -5.84
N LEU A 8 -2.01 4.07 -5.76
CA LEU A 8 -1.04 4.56 -4.77
C LEU A 8 -0.93 6.08 -4.81
N LEU A 9 -0.74 6.67 -5.99
CA LEU A 9 -0.61 8.11 -6.12
C LEU A 9 -1.85 8.86 -5.64
N SER A 10 -3.04 8.33 -5.93
CA SER A 10 -4.30 8.90 -5.45
C SER A 10 -4.40 8.84 -3.92
N THR A 11 -4.02 7.69 -3.33
CA THR A 11 -4.01 7.52 -1.88
C THR A 11 -3.00 8.47 -1.20
N ASP A 12 -1.80 8.61 -1.75
CA ASP A 12 -0.76 9.51 -1.24
C ASP A 12 -1.24 10.96 -1.21
N ILE A 13 -1.94 11.40 -2.27
CA ILE A 13 -2.55 12.74 -2.35
C ILE A 13 -3.61 12.91 -1.27
N GLU A 14 -4.49 11.92 -1.10
CA GLU A 14 -5.55 11.96 -0.08
C GLU A 14 -4.97 12.02 1.34
N HIS A 15 -3.99 11.17 1.65
CA HIS A 15 -3.31 11.14 2.94
C HIS A 15 -2.60 12.46 3.24
N THR A 16 -1.90 13.02 2.26
CA THR A 16 -1.24 14.33 2.37
C THR A 16 -2.27 15.44 2.64
N LEU A 17 -3.38 15.45 1.91
CA LEU A 17 -4.44 16.43 2.09
C LEU A 17 -5.10 16.32 3.47
N ASN A 18 -5.36 15.10 3.95
CA ASN A 18 -5.95 14.86 5.26
C ASN A 18 -5.02 15.34 6.38
N PHE A 19 -3.73 15.01 6.31
CA PHE A 19 -2.76 15.50 7.30
C PHE A 19 -2.63 17.03 7.26
N TYR A 20 -2.60 17.62 6.06
CA TYR A 20 -2.55 19.07 5.90
C TYR A 20 -3.75 19.77 6.55
N LYS A 21 -4.97 19.24 6.39
CA LYS A 21 -6.17 19.76 7.08
C LYS A 21 -6.00 19.73 8.60
N LEU A 22 -5.49 18.63 9.17
CA LEU A 22 -5.26 18.54 10.61
C LEU A 22 -4.24 19.59 11.11
N VAL A 23 -3.21 19.87 10.32
CA VAL A 23 -2.23 20.93 10.64
C VAL A 23 -2.88 22.30 10.56
N LYS A 24 -3.59 22.58 9.46
CA LYS A 24 -4.25 23.86 9.20
C LYS A 24 -5.32 24.20 10.24
N ASP A 25 -6.09 23.21 10.66
CA ASP A 25 -7.19 23.37 11.61
C ASP A 25 -6.70 23.39 13.07
N GLY A 26 -5.39 23.35 13.31
CA GLY A 26 -4.81 23.42 14.65
C GLY A 26 -5.15 22.20 15.51
N LYS A 27 -5.38 21.04 14.90
CA LYS A 27 -5.75 19.80 15.61
C LYS A 27 -4.68 19.37 16.62
N SER A 28 -5.12 18.61 17.62
CA SER A 28 -4.25 18.09 18.67
C SER A 28 -3.12 17.24 18.09
N ILE A 29 -2.04 17.11 18.87
CA ILE A 29 -0.91 16.25 18.50
C ILE A 29 -1.37 14.79 18.39
N ASP A 30 -2.31 14.36 19.23
CA ASP A 30 -2.81 12.99 19.23
C ASP A 30 -3.63 12.67 17.96
N GLU A 31 -4.47 13.60 17.50
CA GLU A 31 -5.18 13.45 16.22
C GLU A 31 -4.20 13.32 15.04
N LYS A 32 -3.12 14.12 15.03
CA LYS A 32 -2.09 14.06 13.99
C LYS A 32 -1.31 12.74 14.04
N LYS A 33 -0.97 12.26 15.24
CA LYS A 33 -0.33 10.94 15.43
C LYS A 33 -1.22 9.81 14.93
N ASN A 34 -2.49 9.82 15.30
CA ASN A 34 -3.46 8.80 14.87
C ASN A 34 -3.59 8.76 13.35
N CYS A 35 -3.60 9.93 12.69
CA CYS A 35 -3.58 10.03 11.23
C CYS A 35 -2.33 9.37 10.62
N ILE A 36 -1.14 9.62 11.18
CA ILE A 36 0.11 9.01 10.71
C ILE A 36 0.11 7.50 10.92
N TYR A 37 -0.35 7.01 12.07
CA TYR A 37 -0.44 5.58 12.34
C TYR A 37 -1.38 4.87 11.37
N ALA A 38 -2.53 5.48 11.05
CA ALA A 38 -3.45 4.93 10.06
C ALA A 38 -2.80 4.80 8.67
N PHE A 39 -1.93 5.75 8.29
CA PHE A 39 -1.20 5.68 7.02
C PHE A 39 -0.15 4.56 7.05
N ILE A 40 0.60 4.41 8.13
CA ILE A 40 1.58 3.33 8.29
C ILE A 40 0.90 1.97 8.16
N GLU A 41 -0.21 1.76 8.89
CA GLU A 41 -0.97 0.50 8.85
C GLU A 41 -1.49 0.18 7.43
N TYR A 42 -1.93 1.21 6.69
CA TYR A 42 -2.35 1.05 5.30
C TYR A 42 -1.21 0.54 4.41
N TYR A 43 -0.02 1.16 4.46
CA TYR A 43 1.10 0.74 3.63
C TYR A 43 1.67 -0.63 4.04
N ASP A 44 1.71 -0.94 5.33
CA ASP A 44 2.12 -2.27 5.82
C ASP A 44 1.20 -3.36 5.27
N THR A 45 -0.11 -3.10 5.26
CA THR A 45 -1.11 -4.03 4.69
C THR A 45 -0.93 -4.18 3.18
N LEU A 46 -0.70 -3.07 2.48
CA LEU A 46 -0.49 -3.06 1.04
C LEU A 46 0.78 -3.82 0.64
N GLU A 47 1.90 -3.60 1.31
CA GLU A 47 3.17 -4.28 1.05
C GLU A 47 3.00 -5.81 1.20
N ASN A 48 2.38 -6.25 2.30
CA ASN A 48 2.12 -7.66 2.55
C ASN A 48 1.22 -8.28 1.48
N GLY A 49 0.17 -7.57 1.04
CA GLY A 49 -0.71 -8.00 -0.04
C GLY A 49 0.06 -8.20 -1.36
N LEU A 50 0.83 -7.19 -1.77
CA LEU A 50 1.61 -7.21 -3.01
C LEU A 50 2.68 -8.32 -2.98
N TYR A 51 3.38 -8.48 -1.86
CA TYR A 51 4.38 -9.54 -1.70
C TYR A 51 3.75 -10.92 -1.89
N ASN A 52 2.60 -11.18 -1.27
CA ASN A 52 1.92 -12.47 -1.37
C ASN A 52 1.39 -12.73 -2.79
N GLU A 53 0.84 -11.73 -3.47
CA GLU A 53 0.38 -11.84 -4.86
C GLU A 53 1.54 -12.17 -5.80
N HIS A 54 2.66 -11.45 -5.70
CA HIS A 54 3.85 -11.68 -6.50
C HIS A 54 4.47 -13.06 -6.22
N LYS A 55 4.56 -13.46 -4.94
CA LYS A 55 5.05 -14.77 -4.54
C LYS A 55 4.20 -15.90 -5.12
N THR A 56 2.88 -15.75 -5.10
CA THR A 56 1.94 -16.73 -5.65
C THR A 56 2.12 -16.88 -7.15
N THR A 57 2.09 -15.76 -7.88
CA THR A 57 2.29 -15.73 -9.34
C THR A 57 3.64 -16.35 -9.73
N PHE A 58 4.71 -16.02 -9.01
CA PHE A 58 6.04 -16.57 -9.28
C PHE A 58 6.09 -18.09 -9.05
N THR A 59 5.50 -18.57 -7.95
CA THR A 59 5.43 -20.00 -7.62
C THR A 59 4.66 -20.78 -8.68
N GLU A 60 3.53 -20.24 -9.17
CA GLU A 60 2.75 -20.86 -10.24
C GLU A 60 3.54 -20.93 -11.55
N ARG A 61 4.25 -19.87 -11.92
CA ARG A 61 5.11 -19.86 -13.11
C ARG A 61 6.20 -20.94 -13.05
N ILE A 62 6.89 -21.06 -11.92
CA ILE A 62 7.91 -22.12 -11.73
C ILE A 62 7.31 -23.52 -11.91
N LYS A 63 6.17 -23.79 -11.26
CA LYS A 63 5.49 -25.10 -11.38
C LYS A 63 5.07 -25.40 -12.82
N ASN A 64 4.61 -24.39 -13.56
CA ASN A 64 4.23 -24.55 -14.96
C ASN A 64 5.44 -24.81 -15.87
N THR A 65 6.59 -24.16 -15.64
CA THR A 65 7.82 -24.45 -16.38
C THR A 65 8.32 -25.88 -16.13
N GLN A 66 8.35 -26.33 -14.87
CA GLN A 66 8.75 -27.71 -14.52
C GLN A 66 7.84 -28.77 -15.16
N ARG A 67 6.57 -28.46 -15.41
CA ARG A 67 5.63 -29.34 -16.14
C ARG A 67 5.89 -29.39 -17.64
N LEU A 68 6.45 -28.32 -18.22
CA LEU A 68 6.78 -28.26 -19.65
C LEU A 68 8.14 -28.90 -19.97
N ASP A 69 9.05 -28.95 -18.99
CA ASP A 69 10.36 -29.59 -19.10
C ASP A 69 10.33 -31.13 -18.88
N MET A 70 9.18 -31.69 -18.47
CA MET A 70 8.93 -33.15 -18.37
C MET A 70 8.25 -33.69 -19.62
#